data_AF-A0A0X3Q0J5-F1
#
_entry.id   AF-A0A0X3Q0J5-F1
#
_cell.length_a   1.000
_cell.length_b   1.000
_cell.length_c   1.000
_cell.angle_alpha   90.00
_cell.angle_beta   90.00
_cell.angle_gamma   90.00
#
_symmetry.space_group_name_H-M   'P 1'
#
loop_
_entity.id
_entity.type
_entity.pdbx_description
1 polymer ?
#
loop_
_entity_poly.entity_id
_entity_poly.type
_entity_poly.pdbx_seq_one_letter_code
_entity_poly.pdbx_strand_id
1 'polypeptide(L)'
;MGGAIKWLGSFNECLYPKFYMLSNYSIQSKYCMVNADLHSSPIPLQFALCVPMNCSEEFIQIHLNRALNHTSTKSRTTVHCRREKERATADVWKILALLCCSVLGTLLVASTIIEIYIYFIWQSQLCQNNFNDESQMIEVFEGEISSQTEGEALRLLEGDASEQTYQKYRSGWIRARTFTTLLLCFSPIENARKIFSSQNQSHRLACLHGFRSLTMAWIVLGHTFAWSLLYSNNALFFLREQSQDWRSQIIFGAAVAVDTFFFMSGLLTVYRSMPQLSEMQGFGKKTRFWIWFAFQRFIRITPLWLFVIIIFLGFIPSANDGPLYDTLDMELGACRRNWWAIFVNNFVHEDDMCLPWTWYLSNEMQFSVILAPIFLTLVQWRPWLGHLFVVSLVASGIGSVAYSTLLYKMPPSFLGALTPGFFVFYVRPYNRWGPYAIGLFTGWLLLTPCVKVKTWVQKDWKRGLLVSTLGFSLALLIMLTAIYYLYGELSGSASPITVQQSAAYNALIRVVWSIALAIIVMLCANGLAGPINAFLSWDLFVKFGRITFGVYLVHPIVLLVLFGSALQPAIIENLSMIVNFIGCLVLSASVSFALSLAIESPLLAFARCF
;
A
#
# COMPACT_ATOMS: atom_id res chain seq x y z
N MET A 1 1.36 31.95 -15.09
CA MET A 1 0.01 31.36 -15.18
C MET A 1 -0.36 30.86 -13.79
N GLY A 2 -1.18 31.60 -13.04
CA GLY A 2 -1.59 31.26 -11.67
C GLY A 2 -3.10 31.33 -11.47
N GLY A 3 -3.87 31.26 -12.56
CA GLY A 3 -5.33 31.27 -12.53
C GLY A 3 -5.91 29.90 -12.20
N ALA A 4 -7.18 29.89 -11.83
CA ALA A 4 -7.97 28.67 -11.72
C ALA A 4 -7.93 27.89 -13.05
N ILE A 5 -7.71 26.58 -12.97
CA ILE A 5 -7.73 25.66 -14.12
C ILE A 5 -9.02 24.82 -14.16
N LYS A 6 -9.83 24.89 -13.08
CA LYS A 6 -11.10 24.18 -12.91
C LYS A 6 -12.23 25.14 -12.56
N TRP A 7 -13.28 25.18 -13.38
CA TRP A 7 -14.52 25.92 -13.14
C TRP A 7 -15.73 24.99 -13.23
N LEU A 8 -16.05 24.32 -12.13
CA LEU A 8 -17.14 23.34 -12.09
C LEU A 8 -18.54 23.98 -12.02
N GLY A 9 -18.64 25.28 -11.72
CA GLY A 9 -19.93 25.91 -11.46
C GLY A 9 -20.68 25.24 -10.30
N SER A 10 -21.99 25.47 -10.23
CA SER A 10 -22.85 24.86 -9.20
C SER A 10 -23.46 23.56 -9.72
N PHE A 11 -22.88 22.43 -9.32
CA PHE A 11 -23.32 21.11 -9.74
C PHE A 11 -24.77 20.80 -9.31
N ASN A 12 -25.10 21.08 -8.04
CA ASN A 12 -26.42 20.78 -7.50
C ASN A 12 -27.51 21.68 -8.08
N GLU A 13 -27.22 22.97 -8.31
CA GLU A 13 -28.19 23.88 -8.94
C GLU A 13 -28.42 23.51 -10.41
N CYS A 14 -27.41 22.98 -11.09
CA CYS A 14 -27.58 22.50 -12.46
C CYS A 14 -28.43 21.23 -12.55
N LEU A 15 -28.29 20.29 -11.61
CA LEU A 15 -29.08 19.05 -11.63
C LEU A 15 -30.48 19.22 -11.05
N TYR A 16 -30.65 20.12 -10.09
CA TYR A 16 -31.91 20.38 -9.41
C TYR A 16 -32.20 21.89 -9.40
N PRO A 17 -32.54 22.47 -10.57
CA PRO A 17 -32.81 23.90 -10.66
C PRO A 17 -34.00 24.27 -9.77
N LYS A 18 -33.75 25.08 -8.73
CA LYS A 18 -34.80 25.63 -7.88
C LYS A 18 -35.36 26.89 -8.53
N PHE A 19 -36.47 26.76 -9.25
CA PHE A 19 -37.15 27.92 -9.83
C PHE A 19 -37.95 28.65 -8.75
N TYR A 20 -37.44 29.79 -8.30
CA TYR A 20 -38.25 30.75 -7.55
C TYR A 20 -38.99 31.65 -8.56
N MET A 21 -40.26 31.32 -8.81
CA MET A 21 -41.29 32.13 -9.48
C MET A 21 -41.16 32.42 -10.98
N LEU A 22 -42.00 31.71 -11.75
CA LEU A 22 -42.99 32.16 -12.76
C LEU A 22 -43.08 31.14 -13.90
N SER A 23 -44.27 30.56 -14.08
CA SER A 23 -44.74 29.68 -15.17
C SER A 23 -44.45 28.17 -15.08
N ASN A 24 -45.42 27.39 -15.55
CA ASN A 24 -45.55 25.91 -15.53
C ASN A 24 -44.49 25.13 -16.33
N TYR A 25 -43.30 25.69 -16.58
CA TYR A 25 -42.26 25.04 -17.38
C TYR A 25 -41.10 24.58 -16.50
N SER A 26 -40.98 23.28 -16.28
CA SER A 26 -39.78 22.66 -15.71
C SER A 26 -38.77 22.41 -16.82
N ILE A 27 -37.71 23.21 -16.91
CA ILE A 27 -36.57 22.91 -17.78
C ILE A 27 -35.72 21.85 -17.07
N GLN A 28 -35.66 20.65 -17.64
CA GLN A 28 -34.68 19.64 -17.22
C GLN A 28 -33.32 19.98 -17.84
N SER A 29 -32.32 20.13 -16.98
CA SER A 29 -30.94 20.41 -17.35
C SER A 29 -30.05 19.21 -17.05
N LYS A 30 -28.92 19.16 -17.75
CA LYS A 30 -27.83 18.25 -17.48
C LYS A 30 -26.53 18.99 -17.31
N TYR A 31 -25.70 18.41 -16.46
CA TYR A 31 -24.36 18.90 -16.18
C TYR A 31 -23.37 18.26 -17.15
N CYS A 32 -22.65 19.06 -17.93
CA CYS A 32 -21.65 18.59 -18.87
C CYS A 32 -20.27 19.11 -18.50
N MET A 33 -19.34 18.19 -18.26
CA MET A 33 -17.94 18.48 -18.01
C MET A 33 -17.21 18.64 -19.35
N VAL A 34 -16.46 19.73 -19.50
CA VAL A 34 -15.61 19.99 -20.65
C VAL A 34 -14.16 19.95 -20.20
N ASN A 35 -13.35 19.13 -20.88
CA ASN A 35 -11.89 19.17 -20.79
C ASN A 35 -11.31 19.73 -22.08
N ALA A 36 -10.57 20.84 -21.98
CA ALA A 36 -9.91 21.48 -23.10
C ALA A 36 -8.38 21.33 -22.99
N ASP A 37 -7.80 20.57 -23.90
CA ASP A 37 -6.35 20.40 -24.00
C ASP A 37 -5.74 21.63 -24.66
N LEU A 38 -5.01 22.42 -23.88
CA LEU A 38 -4.30 23.60 -24.35
C LEU A 38 -2.86 23.21 -24.70
N HIS A 39 -2.43 23.45 -25.94
CA HIS A 39 -1.04 23.16 -26.36
C HIS A 39 0.05 23.81 -25.46
N SER A 40 -0.28 24.88 -24.74
CA SER A 40 0.64 25.63 -23.88
C SER A 40 0.67 25.15 -22.42
N SER A 41 -0.18 24.20 -22.03
CA SER A 41 -0.27 23.71 -20.64
C SER A 41 -0.25 22.17 -20.60
N PRO A 42 0.55 21.56 -19.71
CA PRO A 42 0.51 20.11 -19.50
C PRO A 42 -0.77 19.65 -18.78
N ILE A 43 -1.52 20.58 -18.17
CA ILE A 43 -2.78 20.29 -17.47
C ILE A 43 -3.95 20.84 -18.30
N PRO A 44 -4.97 20.03 -18.61
CA PRO A 44 -6.14 20.49 -19.35
C PRO A 44 -6.95 21.49 -18.54
N LEU A 45 -7.56 22.44 -19.24
CA LEU A 45 -8.54 23.33 -18.64
C LEU A 45 -9.87 22.59 -18.48
N GLN A 46 -10.41 22.55 -17.27
CA GLN A 46 -11.69 21.90 -17.00
C GLN A 46 -12.75 22.94 -16.65
N PHE A 47 -13.89 22.91 -17.33
CA PHE A 47 -15.03 23.74 -16.96
C PHE A 47 -16.35 23.06 -17.27
N ALA A 48 -17.37 23.38 -16.50
CA ALA A 48 -18.67 22.75 -16.63
C ALA A 48 -19.68 23.67 -17.30
N LEU A 49 -20.58 23.06 -18.05
CA LEU A 49 -21.72 23.70 -18.69
C LEU A 49 -23.00 23.09 -18.18
N CYS A 50 -23.94 23.93 -17.78
CA CYS A 50 -25.32 23.51 -17.55
C CYS A 50 -26.11 23.73 -18.82
N VAL A 51 -26.60 22.64 -19.43
CA VAL A 51 -27.30 22.69 -20.71
C VAL A 51 -28.65 21.98 -20.62
N PRO A 52 -29.62 22.30 -21.49
CA PRO A 52 -30.87 21.53 -21.58
C PRO A 52 -30.61 20.05 -21.89
N MET A 53 -31.48 19.16 -21.38
CA MET A 53 -31.35 17.70 -21.58
C MET A 53 -31.20 17.28 -23.05
N ASN A 54 -31.85 18.01 -23.97
CA ASN A 54 -31.86 17.71 -25.41
C ASN A 54 -30.53 17.97 -26.13
N CYS A 55 -29.57 18.71 -25.57
CA CYS A 55 -28.30 19.01 -26.26
C CYS A 55 -27.38 17.79 -26.29
N SER A 56 -26.94 17.27 -27.43
CA SER A 56 -25.99 16.14 -27.46
C SER A 56 -24.55 16.57 -27.08
N GLU A 57 -23.75 15.63 -26.56
CA GLU A 57 -22.32 15.86 -26.25
C GLU A 57 -21.54 16.31 -27.49
N GLU A 58 -21.78 15.65 -28.63
CA GLU A 58 -21.17 15.97 -29.92
C GLU A 58 -21.49 17.40 -30.37
N PHE A 59 -22.75 17.82 -30.20
CA PHE A 59 -23.17 19.19 -30.52
C PHE A 59 -22.36 20.21 -29.71
N ILE A 60 -22.26 20.00 -28.39
CA ILE A 60 -21.50 20.89 -27.49
C ILE A 60 -20.02 20.92 -27.91
N GLN A 61 -19.43 19.76 -28.18
CA GLN A 61 -18.03 19.63 -28.57
C GLN A 61 -17.71 20.36 -29.88
N ILE A 62 -18.55 20.23 -30.90
CA ILE A 62 -18.37 20.92 -32.20
C ILE A 62 -18.39 22.45 -32.01
N HIS A 63 -19.36 22.95 -31.25
CA HIS A 63 -19.49 24.39 -31.02
C HIS A 63 -18.34 24.96 -30.18
N LEU A 64 -17.90 24.23 -29.15
CA LEU A 64 -16.73 24.63 -28.35
C LEU A 64 -15.43 24.62 -29.15
N ASN A 65 -15.19 23.59 -29.95
CA ASN A 65 -14.00 23.53 -30.81
C ASN A 65 -13.98 24.69 -31.82
N ARG A 66 -15.13 25.08 -32.38
CA ARG A 66 -15.21 26.26 -33.25
C ARG A 66 -14.89 27.55 -32.49
N ALA A 67 -15.47 27.74 -31.31
CA ALA A 67 -15.22 28.92 -30.49
C ALA A 67 -13.75 29.05 -30.06
N LEU A 68 -13.12 27.95 -29.64
CA LEU A 68 -11.72 27.95 -29.20
C LEU A 68 -10.72 28.08 -30.35
N ASN A 69 -11.05 27.57 -31.54
CA ASN A 69 -10.21 27.79 -32.72
C ASN A 69 -10.19 29.27 -33.16
N HIS A 70 -11.22 30.05 -32.86
CA HIS A 70 -11.20 31.50 -33.06
C HIS A 70 -10.24 32.24 -32.12
N THR A 71 -9.90 31.66 -30.96
CA THR A 71 -8.97 32.26 -29.98
C THR A 71 -7.49 31.96 -30.25
N SER A 72 -7.13 31.50 -31.45
CA SER A 72 -5.74 31.17 -31.87
C SER A 72 -5.06 30.06 -31.05
N THR A 73 -5.82 29.36 -30.20
CA THR A 73 -5.40 28.18 -29.43
C THR A 73 -5.97 26.93 -30.11
N LYS A 74 -5.16 26.28 -30.96
CA LYS A 74 -5.47 24.91 -31.40
C LYS A 74 -5.70 24.07 -30.14
N SER A 75 -6.92 23.61 -29.93
CA SER A 75 -7.31 22.88 -28.73
C SER A 75 -8.28 21.78 -29.11
N ARG A 76 -8.12 20.64 -28.46
CA ARG A 76 -9.04 19.52 -28.56
C ARG A 76 -9.90 19.54 -27.31
N THR A 77 -11.21 19.64 -27.48
CA THR A 77 -12.14 19.49 -26.36
C THR A 77 -12.71 18.08 -26.32
N THR A 78 -12.90 17.56 -25.12
CA THR A 78 -13.76 16.41 -24.84
C THR A 78 -14.88 16.88 -23.92
N VAL A 79 -16.11 16.44 -24.21
CA VAL A 79 -17.31 16.79 -23.46
C VAL A 79 -17.94 15.52 -22.96
N HIS A 80 -18.21 15.45 -21.67
CA HIS A 80 -18.91 14.34 -21.05
C HIS A 80 -20.10 14.88 -20.28
N CYS A 81 -21.31 14.45 -20.61
CA CYS A 81 -22.51 14.91 -19.95
C CYS A 81 -23.00 13.86 -18.96
N ARG A 82 -23.24 14.30 -17.72
CA ARG A 82 -23.86 13.46 -16.72
C ARG A 82 -25.27 13.11 -17.18
N ARG A 83 -25.47 11.85 -17.56
CA ARG A 83 -26.80 11.30 -17.80
C ARG A 83 -27.50 11.21 -16.45
N GLU A 84 -28.73 11.69 -16.39
CA GLU A 84 -29.58 11.58 -15.21
C GLU A 84 -29.54 10.13 -14.71
N LYS A 85 -29.22 9.95 -13.42
CA LYS A 85 -28.96 8.67 -12.76
C LYS A 85 -29.60 7.51 -13.52
N GLU A 86 -28.82 6.77 -14.30
CA GLU A 86 -29.05 5.34 -14.43
C GLU A 86 -28.96 4.83 -12.99
N ARG A 87 -30.10 4.89 -12.30
CA ARG A 87 -30.32 4.36 -10.96
C ARG A 87 -29.82 2.95 -11.06
N ALA A 88 -28.61 2.72 -10.54
CA ALA A 88 -27.99 1.44 -10.25
C ALA A 88 -28.91 0.29 -10.68
N THR A 89 -28.99 0.06 -12.00
CA THR A 89 -29.56 -1.20 -12.48
C THR A 89 -28.67 -2.23 -11.82
N ALA A 90 -29.28 -3.31 -11.33
CA ALA A 90 -28.61 -4.27 -10.48
C ALA A 90 -27.40 -4.86 -11.23
N ASP A 91 -26.28 -4.16 -11.11
CA ASP A 91 -25.04 -4.50 -11.76
C ASP A 91 -24.52 -5.72 -11.03
N VAL A 92 -24.03 -6.69 -11.80
CA VAL A 92 -23.56 -7.96 -11.27
C VAL A 92 -22.56 -7.72 -10.14
N TRP A 93 -21.71 -6.69 -10.26
CA TRP A 93 -20.76 -6.28 -9.24
C TRP A 93 -21.40 -5.81 -7.93
N LYS A 94 -22.53 -5.09 -8.00
CA LYS A 94 -23.26 -4.64 -6.80
C LYS A 94 -23.93 -5.82 -6.08
N ILE A 95 -24.51 -6.77 -6.83
CA ILE A 95 -25.06 -8.00 -6.27
C ILE A 95 -23.94 -8.82 -5.62
N LEU A 96 -22.81 -9.00 -6.31
CA LEU A 96 -21.64 -9.70 -5.78
C LEU A 96 -21.11 -9.04 -4.52
N ALA A 97 -21.02 -7.70 -4.47
CA ALA A 97 -20.58 -6.96 -3.29
C ALA A 97 -21.51 -7.20 -2.10
N LEU A 98 -22.82 -7.12 -2.31
CA LEU A 98 -23.81 -7.41 -1.26
C LEU A 98 -23.70 -8.85 -0.76
N LEU A 99 -23.60 -9.83 -1.66
CA LEU A 99 -23.45 -11.25 -1.31
C LEU A 99 -22.15 -11.53 -0.55
N CYS A 100 -21.01 -10.99 -1.02
CA CYS A 100 -19.73 -11.16 -0.36
C CYS A 100 -19.75 -10.54 1.04
N CYS A 101 -20.27 -9.32 1.18
CA CYS A 101 -20.43 -8.67 2.48
C CYS A 101 -21.37 -9.44 3.40
N SER A 102 -22.50 -9.95 2.91
CA SER A 102 -23.46 -10.70 3.73
C SER A 102 -22.89 -12.04 4.20
N VAL A 103 -22.18 -12.77 3.33
CA VAL A 103 -21.53 -14.05 3.69
C VAL A 103 -20.44 -13.82 4.73
N LEU A 104 -19.53 -12.87 4.49
CA LEU A 104 -18.47 -12.55 5.44
C LEU A 104 -19.04 -12.05 6.77
N GLY A 105 -20.03 -11.16 6.73
CA GLY A 105 -20.73 -10.68 7.92
C GLY A 105 -21.36 -11.82 8.72
N THR A 106 -22.02 -12.76 8.05
CA THR A 106 -22.62 -13.93 8.70
C THR A 106 -21.56 -14.83 9.35
N LEU A 107 -20.43 -15.08 8.66
CA LEU A 107 -19.32 -15.86 9.21
C LEU A 107 -18.70 -15.19 10.45
N LEU A 108 -18.53 -13.87 10.43
CA LEU A 108 -17.99 -13.10 11.55
C LEU A 108 -18.94 -13.08 12.75
N VAL A 109 -20.24 -12.94 12.51
CA VAL A 109 -21.25 -12.99 13.58
C VAL A 109 -21.33 -14.40 14.17
N ALA A 110 -21.40 -15.43 13.33
CA ALA A 110 -21.45 -16.82 13.78
C ALA A 110 -20.19 -17.21 14.59
N SER A 111 -19.00 -16.84 14.11
CA SER A 111 -17.75 -17.11 14.83
C SER A 111 -17.69 -16.39 16.17
N THR A 112 -18.18 -15.14 16.23
CA THR A 112 -18.23 -14.35 17.47
C THR A 112 -19.20 -14.97 18.48
N ILE A 113 -20.39 -15.41 18.05
CA ILE A 113 -21.36 -16.11 18.92
C ILE A 113 -20.74 -17.38 19.50
N ILE A 114 -20.05 -18.17 18.68
CA ILE A 114 -19.38 -19.40 19.13
C ILE A 114 -18.28 -19.09 20.15
N GLU A 115 -17.48 -18.05 19.93
CA GLU A 115 -16.43 -17.69 20.91
C GLU A 115 -16.99 -17.20 22.22
N ILE A 116 -18.03 -16.37 22.19
CA ILE A 116 -18.72 -15.92 23.40
C ILE A 116 -19.28 -17.12 24.15
N TYR A 117 -19.88 -18.08 23.44
CA TYR A 117 -20.39 -19.32 24.03
C TYR A 117 -19.27 -20.16 24.69
N ILE A 118 -18.14 -20.36 24.01
CA ILE A 118 -16.98 -21.10 24.56
C ILE A 118 -16.44 -20.39 25.80
N TYR A 119 -16.34 -19.05 25.76
CA TYR A 119 -15.89 -18.23 26.88
C TYR A 119 -16.82 -18.35 28.09
N PHE A 120 -18.14 -18.29 27.90
CA PHE A 120 -19.09 -18.44 29.00
C PHE A 120 -19.05 -19.83 29.64
N ILE A 121 -18.91 -20.91 28.85
CA ILE A 121 -18.75 -22.26 29.42
C ILE A 121 -17.49 -22.35 30.26
N TRP A 122 -16.36 -21.87 29.70
CA TRP A 122 -15.10 -21.87 30.41
C TRP A 122 -15.17 -21.09 31.72
N GLN A 123 -15.78 -19.90 31.69
CA GLN A 123 -15.97 -19.06 32.87
C GLN A 123 -16.88 -19.74 33.91
N SER A 124 -17.97 -20.38 33.48
CA SER A 124 -18.84 -21.16 34.36
C SER A 124 -18.10 -22.32 35.03
N GLN A 125 -17.21 -23.02 34.31
CA GLN A 125 -16.41 -24.11 34.85
C GLN A 125 -15.37 -23.61 35.85
N LEU A 126 -14.73 -22.46 35.56
CA LEU A 126 -13.83 -21.82 36.52
C LEU A 126 -14.55 -21.37 37.79
N CYS A 127 -15.74 -20.77 37.67
CA CYS A 127 -16.53 -20.40 38.84
C CYS A 127 -16.94 -21.62 39.67
N GLN A 128 -17.32 -22.73 39.03
CA GLN A 128 -17.62 -23.98 39.75
C GLN A 128 -16.39 -24.56 40.45
N ASN A 129 -15.23 -24.57 39.79
CA ASN A 129 -14.00 -25.08 40.39
C ASN A 129 -13.51 -24.19 41.55
N ASN A 130 -13.56 -22.86 41.39
CA ASN A 130 -13.20 -21.92 42.45
C ASN A 130 -14.18 -22.02 43.63
N PHE A 131 -15.47 -22.24 43.39
CA PHE A 131 -16.44 -22.46 44.48
C PHE A 131 -16.16 -23.76 45.24
N ASN A 132 -15.73 -24.82 44.52
CA ASN A 132 -15.32 -26.07 45.16
C ASN A 132 -14.00 -25.90 45.96
N ASP A 133 -13.03 -25.14 45.45
CA ASP A 133 -11.78 -24.84 46.15
C ASP A 133 -11.97 -23.86 47.33
N GLU A 134 -12.84 -22.85 47.21
CA GLU A 134 -13.23 -21.97 48.34
C GLU A 134 -14.00 -22.75 49.40
N SER A 135 -14.86 -23.70 49.02
CA SER A 135 -15.53 -24.58 50.00
C SER A 135 -14.55 -25.49 50.77
N GLN A 136 -13.33 -25.71 50.25
CA GLN A 136 -12.24 -26.37 50.97
C GLN A 136 -11.32 -25.40 51.73
N MET A 137 -11.20 -24.13 51.31
CA MET A 137 -10.40 -23.10 51.99
C MET A 137 -11.14 -22.35 53.10
N ILE A 138 -12.48 -22.39 53.14
CA ILE A 138 -13.29 -21.76 54.21
C ILE A 138 -13.07 -22.43 55.58
N GLU A 139 -12.37 -23.57 55.67
CA GLU A 139 -11.92 -24.12 56.95
C GLU A 139 -10.61 -23.51 57.51
N VAL A 140 -9.87 -22.65 56.78
CA VAL A 140 -8.47 -22.36 57.18
C VAL A 140 -8.05 -20.89 57.34
N PHE A 141 -8.70 -19.85 56.82
CA PHE A 141 -8.14 -18.48 56.99
C PHE A 141 -9.17 -17.35 57.17
N GLU A 142 -9.43 -17.01 58.43
CA GLU A 142 -9.64 -15.62 58.87
C GLU A 142 -8.25 -14.97 59.03
N GLY A 143 -7.93 -13.91 58.28
CA GLY A 143 -6.74 -13.12 58.57
C GLY A 143 -6.15 -12.30 57.42
N GLU A 144 -6.44 -10.99 57.47
CA GLU A 144 -5.63 -9.85 57.01
C GLU A 144 -5.58 -9.45 55.52
N ILE A 145 -5.86 -8.14 55.34
CA ILE A 145 -5.90 -7.37 54.10
C ILE A 145 -4.81 -6.28 54.19
N SER A 146 -3.91 -6.19 53.21
CA SER A 146 -3.37 -4.97 52.57
C SER A 146 -2.41 -5.40 51.43
N SER A 147 -2.17 -4.73 50.30
CA SER A 147 -2.00 -3.30 50.02
C SER A 147 -2.30 -2.98 48.53
N GLN A 148 -2.59 -1.72 48.19
CA GLN A 148 -3.20 -1.31 46.91
C GLN A 148 -2.23 -0.97 45.75
N THR A 149 -0.91 -1.03 45.91
CA THR A 149 0.05 -0.68 44.84
C THR A 149 0.65 -1.87 44.08
N GLU A 150 0.57 -3.09 44.61
CA GLU A 150 0.89 -4.33 43.89
C GLU A 150 -0.27 -4.82 43.01
N GLY A 151 -1.47 -4.26 43.20
CA GLY A 151 -2.70 -4.70 42.56
C GLY A 151 -2.73 -4.50 41.04
N GLU A 152 -2.07 -3.50 40.48
CA GLU A 152 -2.07 -3.30 39.01
C GLU A 152 -1.17 -4.30 38.29
N ALA A 153 0.03 -4.57 38.82
CA ALA A 153 0.93 -5.59 38.28
C ALA A 153 0.36 -7.00 38.49
N LEU A 154 -0.24 -7.26 39.66
CA LEU A 154 -0.89 -8.54 39.97
C LEU A 154 -2.14 -8.75 39.08
N ARG A 155 -2.99 -7.74 38.88
CA ARG A 155 -4.15 -7.83 37.95
C ARG A 155 -3.72 -8.05 36.50
N LEU A 156 -2.60 -7.48 36.08
CA LEU A 156 -2.05 -7.73 34.73
C LEU A 156 -1.52 -9.17 34.61
N LEU A 157 -0.84 -9.69 35.65
CA LEU A 157 -0.36 -11.07 35.69
C LEU A 157 -1.50 -12.09 35.81
N GLU A 158 -2.53 -11.80 36.59
CA GLU A 158 -3.77 -12.58 36.67
C GLU A 158 -4.53 -12.56 35.35
N GLY A 159 -4.57 -11.41 34.66
CA GLY A 159 -5.12 -11.27 33.32
C GLY A 159 -4.40 -12.16 32.30
N ASP A 160 -3.07 -12.18 32.33
CA ASP A 160 -2.26 -13.04 31.44
C ASP A 160 -2.40 -14.54 31.78
N ALA A 161 -2.49 -14.91 33.05
CA ALA A 161 -2.70 -16.30 33.49
C ALA A 161 -4.11 -16.82 33.13
N SER A 162 -5.13 -15.98 33.33
CA SER A 162 -6.51 -16.23 32.95
C SER A 162 -6.65 -16.41 31.43
N GLU A 163 -6.00 -15.54 30.65
CA GLU A 163 -5.96 -15.62 29.19
C GLU A 163 -5.26 -16.91 28.70
N GLN A 164 -4.12 -17.29 29.27
CA GLN A 164 -3.45 -18.54 28.91
C GLN A 164 -4.32 -19.78 29.19
N THR A 165 -5.07 -19.75 30.30
CA THR A 165 -5.99 -20.83 30.69
C THR A 165 -7.17 -20.93 29.71
N TYR A 166 -7.74 -19.79 29.31
CA TYR A 166 -8.78 -19.74 28.28
C TYR A 166 -8.27 -20.27 26.94
N GLN A 167 -7.07 -19.86 26.51
CA GLN A 167 -6.50 -20.31 25.23
C GLN A 167 -6.26 -21.83 25.20
N LYS A 168 -5.83 -22.42 26.31
CA LYS A 168 -5.71 -23.87 26.45
C LYS A 168 -7.07 -24.55 26.31
N TYR A 169 -8.09 -24.04 27.00
CA TYR A 169 -9.46 -24.56 26.91
C TYR A 169 -10.03 -24.48 25.49
N ARG A 170 -9.92 -23.32 24.85
CA ARG A 170 -10.31 -23.05 23.46
C ARG A 170 -9.64 -24.01 22.48
N SER A 171 -8.35 -24.31 22.68
CA SER A 171 -7.62 -25.24 21.82
C SER A 171 -8.19 -26.67 21.85
N GLY A 172 -8.81 -27.08 22.98
CA GLY A 172 -9.53 -28.34 23.10
C GLY A 172 -10.76 -28.40 22.19
N TRP A 173 -11.54 -27.32 22.13
CA TRP A 173 -12.71 -27.21 21.25
C TRP A 173 -12.34 -27.25 19.76
N ILE A 174 -11.23 -26.61 19.40
CA ILE A 174 -10.69 -26.64 18.03
C ILE A 174 -10.24 -28.06 17.63
N ARG A 175 -9.72 -28.86 18.55
CA ARG A 175 -9.32 -30.24 18.23
C ARG A 175 -10.50 -31.20 18.12
N ALA A 176 -11.62 -30.89 18.76
CA ALA A 176 -12.76 -31.81 18.85
C ALA A 176 -13.69 -31.79 17.63
N ARG A 177 -13.79 -30.68 16.88
CA ARG A 177 -14.84 -30.50 15.85
C ARG A 177 -14.36 -29.74 14.61
N THR A 178 -14.34 -30.39 13.45
CA THR A 178 -13.88 -29.80 12.17
C THR A 178 -14.66 -28.54 11.78
N PHE A 179 -16.00 -28.56 11.87
CA PHE A 179 -16.83 -27.41 11.51
C PHE A 179 -16.63 -26.20 12.44
N THR A 180 -16.54 -26.45 13.75
CA THR A 180 -16.23 -25.41 14.75
C THR A 180 -14.86 -24.80 14.47
N THR A 181 -13.86 -25.60 14.12
CA THR A 181 -12.52 -25.12 13.73
C THR A 181 -12.56 -24.18 12.53
N LEU A 182 -13.31 -24.54 11.49
CA LEU A 182 -13.46 -23.69 10.31
C LEU A 182 -14.13 -22.35 10.64
N LEU A 183 -15.17 -22.33 11.46
CA LEU A 183 -15.82 -21.10 11.89
C LEU A 183 -14.93 -20.25 12.82
N LEU A 184 -14.20 -20.88 13.74
CA LEU A 184 -13.30 -20.19 14.67
C LEU A 184 -12.08 -19.56 13.96
N CYS A 185 -11.75 -19.95 12.73
CA CYS A 185 -10.81 -19.20 11.88
C CYS A 185 -11.28 -17.76 11.62
N PHE A 186 -12.59 -17.55 11.54
CA PHE A 186 -13.21 -16.23 11.33
C PHE A 186 -13.45 -15.46 12.64
N SER A 187 -12.95 -15.92 13.79
CA SER A 187 -13.11 -15.21 15.07
C SER A 187 -12.42 -13.82 15.03
N PRO A 188 -13.17 -12.70 15.08
CA PRO A 188 -12.57 -11.37 15.06
C PRO A 188 -11.75 -11.11 16.32
N ILE A 189 -12.17 -11.64 17.47
CA ILE A 189 -11.51 -11.49 18.76
C ILE A 189 -10.10 -12.09 18.71
N GLU A 190 -9.99 -13.35 18.27
CA GLU A 190 -8.71 -14.04 18.20
C GLU A 190 -7.81 -13.46 17.10
N ASN A 191 -8.39 -13.08 15.96
CA ASN A 191 -7.62 -12.45 14.89
C ASN A 191 -7.11 -11.05 15.31
N ALA A 192 -7.90 -10.27 16.04
CA ALA A 192 -7.47 -8.99 16.61
C ALA A 192 -6.36 -9.19 17.65
N ARG A 193 -6.51 -10.15 18.57
CA ARG A 193 -5.47 -10.53 19.53
C ARG A 193 -4.16 -10.88 18.83
N LYS A 194 -4.21 -11.69 17.77
CA LYS A 194 -3.04 -12.03 16.95
C LYS A 194 -2.44 -10.82 16.24
N ILE A 195 -3.22 -9.83 15.84
CA ILE A 195 -2.73 -8.58 15.22
C ILE A 195 -2.06 -7.68 16.25
N PHE A 196 -2.60 -7.59 17.47
CA PHE A 196 -2.07 -6.73 18.53
C PHE A 196 -0.98 -7.37 19.40
N SER A 197 -0.71 -8.67 19.26
CA SER A 197 0.31 -9.37 20.05
C SER A 197 1.74 -8.85 19.80
N SER A 198 2.52 -8.62 20.85
CA SER A 198 3.89 -8.12 20.74
C SER A 198 4.96 -9.19 20.44
N GLN A 199 4.56 -10.37 19.95
CA GLN A 199 5.52 -11.43 19.61
C GLN A 199 6.44 -11.00 18.44
N ASN A 200 7.75 -11.23 18.62
CA ASN A 200 8.87 -11.04 17.66
C ASN A 200 9.77 -9.80 17.77
N GLN A 201 9.74 -9.04 18.87
CA GLN A 201 10.70 -7.92 19.06
C GLN A 201 12.18 -8.38 19.09
N SER A 202 12.45 -9.63 19.48
CA SER A 202 13.80 -10.22 19.55
C SER A 202 14.32 -10.82 18.24
N HIS A 203 13.53 -10.82 17.16
CA HIS A 203 13.94 -11.41 15.89
C HIS A 203 15.03 -10.55 15.20
N ARG A 204 16.04 -11.18 14.59
CA ARG A 204 17.18 -10.47 13.93
C ARG A 204 16.76 -9.51 12.81
N LEU A 205 15.55 -9.65 12.28
CA LEU A 205 14.97 -8.79 11.24
C LEU A 205 13.80 -7.93 11.73
N ALA A 206 13.69 -7.67 13.04
CA ALA A 206 12.61 -6.86 13.59
C ALA A 206 12.55 -5.43 13.01
N CYS A 207 13.70 -4.85 12.62
CA CYS A 207 13.78 -3.55 11.94
C CYS A 207 12.93 -3.45 10.65
N LEU A 208 12.62 -4.58 9.99
CA LEU A 208 11.80 -4.58 8.77
C LEU A 208 10.35 -4.14 9.04
N HIS A 209 9.88 -4.21 10.29
CA HIS A 209 8.57 -3.69 10.67
C HIS A 209 8.50 -2.17 10.53
N GLY A 210 9.54 -1.47 10.98
CA GLY A 210 9.69 -0.02 10.84
C GLY A 210 9.82 0.41 9.39
N PHE A 211 10.66 -0.25 8.60
CA PHE A 211 10.75 -0.01 7.15
C PHE A 211 9.40 -0.11 6.47
N ARG A 212 8.70 -1.23 6.68
CA ARG A 212 7.38 -1.43 6.09
C ARG A 212 6.38 -0.34 6.48
N SER A 213 6.37 0.06 7.75
CA SER A 213 5.42 1.04 8.28
C SER A 213 5.70 2.45 7.77
N LEU A 214 6.95 2.91 7.88
CA LEU A 214 7.39 4.23 7.44
C LEU A 214 7.27 4.38 5.93
N THR A 215 7.68 3.37 5.16
CA THR A 215 7.52 3.38 3.71
C THR A 215 6.07 3.39 3.28
N MET A 216 5.18 2.64 3.95
CA MET A 216 3.75 2.69 3.63
C MET A 216 3.16 4.08 3.90
N ALA A 217 3.49 4.70 5.05
CA ALA A 217 3.08 6.07 5.33
C ALA A 217 3.62 7.06 4.28
N TRP A 218 4.86 6.87 3.83
CA TRP A 218 5.46 7.70 2.80
C TRP A 218 4.78 7.54 1.43
N ILE A 219 4.37 6.33 1.04
CA ILE A 219 3.57 6.08 -0.17
C ILE A 219 2.21 6.79 -0.06
N VAL A 220 1.53 6.67 1.09
CA VAL A 220 0.24 7.35 1.30
C VAL A 220 0.41 8.87 1.19
N LEU A 221 1.48 9.45 1.73
CA LEU A 221 1.81 10.87 1.58
C LEU A 221 2.01 11.26 0.12
N GLY A 222 2.82 10.50 -0.63
CA GLY A 222 3.07 10.76 -2.05
C GLY A 222 1.80 10.70 -2.90
N HIS A 223 0.94 9.69 -2.70
CA HIS A 223 -0.34 9.58 -3.40
C HIS A 223 -1.34 10.65 -2.96
N THR A 224 -1.35 11.04 -1.68
CA THR A 224 -2.18 12.17 -1.22
C THR A 224 -1.81 13.43 -1.98
N PHE A 225 -0.51 13.71 -2.15
CA PHE A 225 -0.03 14.86 -2.93
C PHE A 225 -0.40 14.74 -4.41
N ALA A 226 -0.13 13.58 -5.03
CA ALA A 226 -0.42 13.36 -6.45
C ALA A 226 -1.91 13.51 -6.79
N TRP A 227 -2.81 12.90 -6.00
CA TRP A 227 -4.26 13.05 -6.20
C TRP A 227 -4.70 14.49 -5.89
N SER A 228 -4.19 15.09 -4.81
CA SER A 228 -4.51 16.49 -4.48
C SER A 228 -4.21 17.43 -5.65
N LEU A 229 -3.06 17.28 -6.32
CA LEU A 229 -2.74 18.06 -7.53
C LEU A 229 -3.75 17.86 -8.66
N LEU A 230 -4.20 16.62 -8.85
CA LEU A 230 -5.15 16.28 -9.90
C LEU A 230 -6.54 16.88 -9.67
N TYR A 231 -6.94 17.09 -8.41
CA TYR A 231 -8.28 17.57 -8.03
C TYR A 231 -8.34 19.04 -7.59
N SER A 232 -7.20 19.74 -7.54
CA SER A 232 -7.12 21.12 -7.04
C SER A 232 -7.14 22.19 -8.11
N ASN A 233 -7.62 23.38 -7.75
CA ASN A 233 -7.68 24.53 -8.65
C ASN A 233 -6.38 25.34 -8.70
N ASN A 234 -5.60 25.33 -7.63
CA ASN A 234 -4.34 26.07 -7.49
C ASN A 234 -3.10 25.17 -7.67
N ALA A 235 -3.24 24.01 -8.32
CA ALA A 235 -2.20 22.98 -8.42
C ALA A 235 -0.87 23.51 -8.97
N LEU A 236 -0.90 24.35 -10.02
CA LEU A 236 0.33 24.93 -10.63
C LEU A 236 1.04 25.91 -9.68
N PHE A 237 0.28 26.73 -8.95
CA PHE A 237 0.84 27.65 -7.97
C PHE A 237 1.47 26.87 -6.82
N PHE A 238 0.72 25.90 -6.28
CA PHE A 238 1.19 25.05 -5.20
C PHE A 238 2.44 24.26 -5.61
N LEU A 239 2.46 23.64 -6.79
CA LEU A 239 3.65 22.95 -7.31
C LEU A 239 4.89 23.84 -7.37
N ARG A 240 4.74 25.08 -7.81
CA ARG A 240 5.84 26.05 -7.88
C ARG A 240 6.35 26.43 -6.49
N GLU A 241 5.46 26.68 -5.55
CA GLU A 241 5.84 26.98 -4.17
C GLU A 241 6.55 25.77 -3.53
N GLN A 242 5.99 24.57 -3.71
CA GLN A 242 6.54 23.34 -3.17
C GLN A 242 7.89 22.97 -3.81
N SER A 243 8.11 23.26 -5.09
CA SER A 243 9.40 22.97 -5.74
C SER A 243 10.54 23.81 -5.15
N GLN A 244 10.21 24.96 -4.55
CA GLN A 244 11.15 25.84 -3.86
C GLN A 244 11.36 25.49 -2.38
N ASP A 245 10.47 24.70 -1.76
CA ASP A 245 10.67 24.23 -0.38
C ASP A 245 11.52 22.94 -0.35
N TRP A 246 12.62 22.98 0.41
CA TRP A 246 13.48 21.83 0.62
C TRP A 246 12.73 20.68 1.31
N ARG A 247 11.75 20.97 2.17
CA ARG A 247 10.98 19.94 2.88
C ARG A 247 10.19 19.05 1.92
N SER A 248 9.72 19.63 0.82
CA SER A 248 8.88 18.96 -0.18
C SER A 248 9.67 18.00 -1.06
N GLN A 249 11.01 17.99 -0.98
CA GLN A 249 11.85 17.00 -1.65
C GLN A 249 11.55 15.57 -1.17
N ILE A 250 11.12 15.41 0.08
CA ILE A 250 10.65 14.11 0.60
C ILE A 250 9.46 13.59 -0.23
N ILE A 251 8.57 14.47 -0.69
CA ILE A 251 7.43 14.12 -1.51
C ILE A 251 7.87 13.84 -2.96
N PHE A 252 8.68 14.73 -3.55
CA PHE A 252 9.19 14.54 -4.92
C PHE A 252 10.06 13.29 -5.07
N GLY A 253 10.76 12.89 -4.01
CA GLY A 253 11.56 11.67 -3.92
C GLY A 253 10.77 10.40 -3.64
N ALA A 254 9.44 10.45 -3.42
CA ALA A 254 8.65 9.29 -3.02
C ALA A 254 8.64 8.13 -4.05
N ALA A 255 9.13 8.36 -5.27
CA ALA A 255 9.24 7.34 -6.33
C ALA A 255 10.09 6.11 -5.95
N VAL A 256 11.01 6.24 -4.98
CA VAL A 256 11.84 5.13 -4.47
C VAL A 256 11.20 4.39 -3.31
N ALA A 257 10.09 4.88 -2.74
CA ALA A 257 9.45 4.26 -1.59
C ALA A 257 9.11 2.78 -1.88
N VAL A 258 8.49 2.51 -3.03
CA VAL A 258 8.14 1.15 -3.48
C VAL A 258 9.36 0.23 -3.66
N ASP A 259 10.55 0.79 -3.96
CA ASP A 259 11.78 0.01 -4.11
C ASP A 259 12.23 -0.61 -2.77
N THR A 260 11.87 0.02 -1.64
CA THR A 260 12.04 -0.56 -0.29
C THR A 260 11.28 -1.87 -0.14
N PHE A 261 10.07 -1.95 -0.68
CA PHE A 261 9.25 -3.16 -0.61
C PHE A 261 9.80 -4.28 -1.50
N PHE A 262 10.28 -3.95 -2.71
CA PHE A 262 10.97 -4.93 -3.56
C PHE A 262 12.23 -5.48 -2.90
N PHE A 263 13.06 -4.61 -2.32
CA PHE A 263 14.22 -5.02 -1.53
C PHE A 263 13.85 -5.97 -0.39
N MET A 264 12.83 -5.61 0.42
CA MET A 264 12.36 -6.46 1.52
C MET A 264 11.83 -7.81 1.03
N SER A 265 11.09 -7.85 -0.09
CA SER A 265 10.54 -9.11 -0.63
C SER A 265 11.65 -10.06 -1.07
N GLY A 266 12.68 -9.57 -1.77
CA GLY A 266 13.84 -10.38 -2.16
C GLY A 266 14.59 -10.93 -0.96
N LEU A 267 14.86 -10.07 0.03
CA LEU A 267 15.55 -10.44 1.27
C LEU A 267 14.81 -11.53 2.02
N LEU A 268 13.52 -11.33 2.30
CA LEU A 268 12.70 -12.25 3.07
C LEU A 268 12.49 -13.58 2.33
N THR A 269 12.38 -13.55 1.00
CA THR A 269 12.24 -14.77 0.19
C THR A 269 13.46 -15.67 0.33
N VAL A 270 14.67 -15.12 0.24
CA VAL A 270 15.91 -15.89 0.45
C VAL A 270 16.06 -16.32 1.91
N TYR A 271 15.86 -15.39 2.85
CA TYR A 271 16.05 -15.65 4.28
C TYR A 271 15.17 -16.81 4.79
N ARG A 272 13.95 -16.95 4.27
CA ARG A 272 13.02 -18.02 4.65
C ARG A 272 13.21 -19.31 3.86
N SER A 273 13.42 -19.20 2.54
CA SER A 273 13.37 -20.37 1.65
C SER A 273 14.70 -21.13 1.61
N MET A 274 15.83 -20.43 1.74
CA MET A 274 17.15 -21.04 1.58
C MET A 274 17.44 -22.15 2.61
N PRO A 275 17.18 -21.98 3.92
CA PRO A 275 17.39 -23.05 4.91
C PRO A 275 16.57 -24.32 4.61
N GLN A 276 15.30 -24.13 4.24
CA GLN A 276 14.40 -25.23 3.88
C GLN A 276 14.88 -25.95 2.62
N LEU A 277 15.32 -25.20 1.60
CA LEU A 277 15.81 -25.75 0.34
C LEU A 277 17.18 -26.44 0.47
N SER A 278 18.03 -26.05 1.42
CA SER A 278 19.33 -26.71 1.64
C SER A 278 19.20 -28.10 2.22
N GLU A 279 18.13 -28.38 2.96
CA GLU A 279 17.84 -29.70 3.54
C GLU A 279 17.17 -30.64 2.52
N MET A 280 16.59 -30.09 1.45
CA MET A 280 15.89 -30.86 0.42
C MET A 280 16.85 -31.43 -0.63
N GLN A 281 16.88 -32.75 -0.75
CA GLN A 281 17.58 -33.45 -1.85
C GLN A 281 16.63 -33.84 -2.98
N GLY A 282 17.10 -33.67 -4.22
CA GLY A 282 16.39 -34.05 -5.44
C GLY A 282 15.56 -32.91 -6.07
N PHE A 283 15.60 -32.85 -7.41
CA PHE A 283 14.91 -31.82 -8.20
C PHE A 283 13.40 -31.80 -7.94
N GLY A 284 12.74 -32.97 -7.89
CA GLY A 284 11.29 -33.07 -7.69
C GLY A 284 10.79 -32.44 -6.38
N LYS A 285 11.51 -32.63 -5.26
CA LYS A 285 11.16 -32.02 -3.96
C LYS A 285 11.28 -30.49 -4.01
N LYS A 286 12.36 -29.98 -4.63
CA LYS A 286 12.58 -28.53 -4.82
C LYS A 286 11.53 -27.90 -5.73
N THR A 287 11.15 -28.57 -6.81
CA THR A 287 10.07 -28.12 -7.70
C THR A 287 8.73 -28.07 -6.96
N ARG A 288 8.40 -29.12 -6.19
CA ARG A 288 7.18 -29.13 -5.36
C ARG A 288 7.17 -27.99 -4.33
N PHE A 289 8.32 -27.71 -3.71
CA PHE A 289 8.47 -26.57 -2.80
C PHE A 289 8.13 -25.25 -3.50
N TRP A 290 8.67 -25.00 -4.70
CA TRP A 290 8.41 -23.76 -5.43
C TRP A 290 6.98 -23.62 -5.93
N ILE A 291 6.37 -24.71 -6.39
CA ILE A 291 4.94 -24.74 -6.75
C ILE A 291 4.09 -24.40 -5.53
N TRP A 292 4.38 -25.03 -4.39
CA TRP A 292 3.69 -24.74 -3.13
C TRP A 292 3.90 -23.29 -2.67
N PHE A 293 5.13 -22.77 -2.77
CA PHE A 293 5.45 -21.39 -2.46
C PHE A 293 4.67 -20.40 -3.32
N ALA A 294 4.60 -20.63 -4.64
CA ALA A 294 3.84 -19.81 -5.56
C ALA A 294 2.33 -19.85 -5.25
N PHE A 295 1.80 -21.04 -4.98
CA PHE A 295 0.41 -21.24 -4.60
C PHE A 295 0.04 -20.52 -3.30
N GLN A 296 0.87 -20.65 -2.27
CA GLN A 296 0.68 -19.98 -0.97
C GLN A 296 0.71 -18.45 -1.11
N ARG A 297 1.61 -17.91 -1.96
CA ARG A 297 1.63 -16.48 -2.26
C ARG A 297 0.37 -16.03 -3.00
N PHE A 298 -0.07 -16.79 -3.99
CA PHE A 298 -1.29 -16.50 -4.73
C PHE A 298 -2.52 -16.45 -3.81
N ILE A 299 -2.73 -17.48 -2.99
CA ILE A 299 -3.85 -17.53 -2.04
C ILE A 299 -3.78 -16.42 -0.99
N ARG A 300 -2.58 -15.95 -0.64
CA ARG A 300 -2.45 -14.86 0.32
C ARG A 300 -2.87 -13.49 -0.27
N ILE A 301 -2.57 -13.24 -1.53
CA ILE A 301 -2.77 -11.91 -2.16
C ILE A 301 -4.15 -11.80 -2.79
N THR A 302 -4.57 -12.82 -3.55
CA THR A 302 -5.75 -12.77 -4.43
C THR A 302 -7.06 -12.50 -3.69
N PRO A 303 -7.38 -13.10 -2.53
CA PRO A 303 -8.71 -12.95 -1.93
C PRO A 303 -9.02 -11.53 -1.46
N LEU A 304 -8.06 -10.87 -0.79
CA LEU A 304 -8.25 -9.48 -0.35
C LEU A 304 -8.35 -8.53 -1.55
N TRP A 305 -7.48 -8.72 -2.55
CA TRP A 305 -7.55 -7.93 -3.77
C TRP A 305 -8.89 -8.10 -4.51
N LEU A 306 -9.36 -9.33 -4.68
CA LEU A 306 -10.61 -9.64 -5.36
C LEU A 306 -11.79 -8.99 -4.63
N PHE A 307 -11.80 -9.08 -3.30
CA PHE A 307 -12.82 -8.40 -2.49
C PHE A 307 -12.78 -6.88 -2.69
N VAL A 308 -11.59 -6.27 -2.70
CA VAL A 308 -11.44 -4.84 -2.96
C VAL A 308 -11.99 -4.44 -4.33
N ILE A 309 -11.75 -5.23 -5.39
CA ILE A 309 -12.34 -4.96 -6.71
C ILE A 309 -13.86 -5.08 -6.70
N ILE A 310 -14.40 -6.12 -6.06
CA ILE A 310 -15.85 -6.32 -5.98
C ILE A 310 -16.50 -5.11 -5.29
N ILE A 311 -15.91 -4.62 -4.19
CA ILE A 311 -16.39 -3.43 -3.49
C ILE A 311 -16.21 -2.17 -4.34
N PHE A 312 -15.06 -2.04 -5.02
CA PHE A 312 -14.78 -0.92 -5.90
C PHE A 312 -15.81 -0.83 -7.03
N LEU A 313 -16.07 -1.90 -7.75
CA LEU A 313 -17.04 -1.92 -8.85
C LEU A 313 -18.50 -1.90 -8.36
N GLY A 314 -18.79 -2.48 -7.20
CA GLY A 314 -20.16 -2.65 -6.70
C GLY A 314 -20.72 -1.45 -5.95
N PHE A 315 -19.92 -0.78 -5.11
CA PHE A 315 -20.41 0.28 -4.22
C PHE A 315 -19.92 1.69 -4.60
N ILE A 316 -18.72 1.83 -5.14
CA ILE A 316 -18.16 3.16 -5.47
C ILE A 316 -19.00 3.94 -6.48
N PRO A 317 -19.60 3.33 -7.53
CA PRO A 317 -20.51 4.06 -8.43
C PRO A 317 -21.73 4.67 -7.72
N SER A 318 -22.17 4.07 -6.60
CA SER A 318 -23.29 4.57 -5.81
C SER A 318 -22.85 5.57 -4.72
N ALA A 319 -21.59 5.49 -4.28
CA ALA A 319 -21.06 6.30 -3.18
C ALA A 319 -20.52 7.67 -3.61
N ASN A 320 -20.16 7.84 -4.89
CA ASN A 320 -19.67 9.09 -5.43
C ASN A 320 -20.66 9.67 -6.44
N ASP A 321 -21.18 10.86 -6.16
CA ASP A 321 -22.12 11.54 -7.05
C ASP A 321 -21.72 12.98 -7.40
N GLY A 322 -20.45 13.36 -7.18
CA GLY A 322 -19.92 14.70 -7.42
C GLY A 322 -19.60 15.03 -8.89
N PRO A 323 -19.31 16.32 -9.20
CA PRO A 323 -18.98 16.82 -10.54
C PRO A 323 -17.70 16.24 -11.15
N LEU A 324 -16.82 15.67 -10.32
CA LEU A 324 -15.54 15.08 -10.73
C LEU A 324 -15.65 13.55 -10.93
N TYR A 325 -16.88 13.02 -10.98
CA TYR A 325 -17.15 11.58 -11.17
C TYR A 325 -16.58 11.02 -12.48
N ASP A 326 -16.46 11.82 -13.54
CA ASP A 326 -15.96 11.34 -14.84
C ASP A 326 -14.54 10.76 -14.75
N THR A 327 -13.70 11.31 -13.87
CA THR A 327 -12.34 10.79 -13.64
C THR A 327 -12.38 9.41 -12.98
N LEU A 328 -13.37 9.18 -12.12
CA LEU A 328 -13.64 7.90 -11.49
C LEU A 328 -14.30 6.90 -12.46
N ASP A 329 -15.14 7.36 -13.38
CA ASP A 329 -15.82 6.50 -14.35
C ASP A 329 -14.83 5.82 -15.31
N MET A 330 -13.77 6.53 -15.72
CA MET A 330 -12.67 5.96 -16.50
C MET A 330 -12.01 4.77 -15.77
N GLU A 331 -11.69 4.94 -14.49
CA GLU A 331 -11.10 3.91 -13.63
C GLU A 331 -12.04 2.70 -13.44
N LEU A 332 -13.34 2.96 -13.24
CA LEU A 332 -14.37 1.92 -13.16
C LEU A 332 -14.47 1.14 -14.47
N GLY A 333 -14.45 1.83 -15.62
CA GLY A 333 -14.48 1.23 -16.95
C GLY A 333 -13.27 0.34 -17.22
N ALA A 334 -12.07 0.83 -16.91
CA ALA A 334 -10.82 0.06 -17.01
C ALA A 334 -10.91 -1.23 -16.19
N CYS A 335 -11.43 -1.14 -14.96
CA CYS A 335 -11.63 -2.30 -14.11
C CYS A 335 -12.63 -3.32 -14.64
N ARG A 336 -13.76 -2.89 -15.21
CA ARG A 336 -14.73 -3.81 -15.81
C ARG A 336 -14.13 -4.64 -16.95
N ARG A 337 -13.23 -4.06 -17.73
CA ARG A 337 -12.56 -4.73 -18.87
C ARG A 337 -11.38 -5.60 -18.43
N ASN A 338 -10.53 -5.07 -17.54
CA ASN A 338 -9.17 -5.57 -17.33
C ASN A 338 -8.88 -6.12 -15.92
N TRP A 339 -9.90 -6.34 -15.06
CA TRP A 339 -9.70 -6.87 -13.70
C TRP A 339 -8.96 -8.21 -13.66
N TRP A 340 -9.14 -9.08 -14.65
CA TRP A 340 -8.52 -10.41 -14.72
C TRP A 340 -7.00 -10.35 -14.88
N ALA A 341 -6.47 -9.24 -15.40
CA ALA A 341 -5.07 -9.10 -15.79
C ALA A 341 -4.15 -8.71 -14.62
N ILE A 342 -4.59 -8.74 -13.35
CA ILE A 342 -3.79 -8.16 -12.25
C ILE A 342 -2.34 -8.61 -12.25
N PHE A 343 -2.03 -9.90 -12.33
CA PHE A 343 -0.65 -10.38 -12.20
C PHE A 343 0.23 -10.12 -13.44
N VAL A 344 -0.34 -9.52 -14.49
CA VAL A 344 0.32 -9.20 -15.77
C VAL A 344 -0.02 -7.80 -16.30
N ASN A 345 -0.69 -6.96 -15.52
CA ASN A 345 -1.10 -5.59 -15.90
C ASN A 345 0.09 -4.64 -16.11
N ASN A 346 1.29 -5.07 -15.71
CA ASN A 346 2.55 -4.40 -15.97
C ASN A 346 3.14 -4.67 -17.37
N PHE A 347 2.52 -5.57 -18.14
CA PHE A 347 2.83 -5.81 -19.56
C PHE A 347 1.62 -5.60 -20.47
N VAL A 348 0.43 -5.87 -19.96
CA VAL A 348 -0.83 -5.91 -20.72
C VAL A 348 -1.71 -4.73 -20.32
N HIS A 349 -2.20 -3.98 -21.31
CA HIS A 349 -3.08 -2.82 -21.10
C HIS A 349 -2.52 -1.78 -20.11
N GLU A 350 -1.24 -1.40 -20.28
CA GLU A 350 -0.54 -0.51 -19.33
C GLU A 350 -1.18 0.87 -19.18
N ASP A 351 -1.85 1.38 -20.23
CA ASP A 351 -2.55 2.66 -20.18
C ASP A 351 -4.03 2.55 -19.73
N ASP A 352 -4.56 1.32 -19.56
CA ASP A 352 -5.97 1.03 -19.18
C ASP A 352 -6.02 0.00 -18.03
N MET A 353 -5.13 0.13 -17.05
CA MET A 353 -5.02 -0.80 -15.93
C MET A 353 -6.20 -0.72 -14.97
N CYS A 354 -6.70 -1.87 -14.52
CA CYS A 354 -7.59 -1.89 -13.35
C CYS A 354 -6.80 -1.63 -12.06
N LEU A 355 -7.22 -0.62 -11.29
CA LEU A 355 -6.55 -0.18 -10.06
C LEU A 355 -5.04 0.03 -10.30
N PRO A 356 -4.63 1.15 -10.91
CA PRO A 356 -3.29 1.31 -11.46
C PRO A 356 -2.17 0.98 -10.47
N TRP A 357 -2.32 1.27 -9.18
CA TRP A 357 -1.33 0.91 -8.16
C TRP A 357 -1.08 -0.60 -8.01
N THR A 358 -1.92 -1.48 -8.54
CA THR A 358 -1.73 -2.94 -8.44
C THR A 358 -0.57 -3.47 -9.28
N TRP A 359 0.02 -2.68 -10.19
CA TRP A 359 1.22 -3.06 -10.95
C TRP A 359 2.38 -3.56 -10.09
N TYR A 360 2.48 -3.03 -8.86
CA TYR A 360 3.47 -3.47 -7.87
C TYR A 360 3.29 -4.94 -7.51
N LEU A 361 2.04 -5.41 -7.36
CA LEU A 361 1.74 -6.81 -7.00
C LEU A 361 2.13 -7.77 -8.13
N SER A 362 1.95 -7.34 -9.37
CA SER A 362 2.38 -8.05 -10.59
C SER A 362 3.88 -8.24 -10.59
N ASN A 363 4.64 -7.16 -10.36
CA ASN A 363 6.09 -7.21 -10.22
C ASN A 363 6.51 -8.10 -9.04
N GLU A 364 5.88 -7.95 -7.88
CA GLU A 364 6.18 -8.72 -6.67
C GLU A 364 6.02 -10.24 -6.89
N MET A 365 4.92 -10.63 -7.53
CA MET A 365 4.63 -12.02 -7.86
C MET A 365 5.61 -12.57 -8.89
N GLN A 366 5.86 -11.84 -9.97
CA GLN A 366 6.81 -12.22 -11.02
C GLN A 366 8.24 -12.38 -10.45
N PHE A 367 8.69 -11.43 -9.62
CA PHE A 367 10.01 -11.49 -8.98
C PHE A 367 10.13 -12.66 -8.01
N SER A 368 9.10 -12.90 -7.18
CA SER A 368 9.10 -13.97 -6.19
C SER A 368 9.01 -15.37 -6.80
N VAL A 369 8.22 -15.53 -7.86
CA VAL A 369 7.94 -16.83 -8.50
C VAL A 369 8.97 -17.18 -9.57
N ILE A 370 9.65 -16.21 -10.18
CA ILE A 370 10.61 -16.45 -11.27
C ILE A 370 12.05 -16.19 -10.82
N LEU A 371 12.35 -14.98 -10.35
CA LEU A 371 13.75 -14.57 -10.09
C LEU A 371 14.32 -15.24 -8.84
N ALA A 372 13.53 -15.40 -7.78
CA ALA A 372 13.98 -16.02 -6.53
C ALA A 372 14.37 -17.50 -6.71
N PRO A 373 13.56 -18.35 -7.40
CA PRO A 373 13.94 -19.73 -7.69
C PRO A 373 15.22 -19.84 -8.51
N ILE A 374 15.39 -18.99 -9.53
CA ILE A 374 16.61 -18.96 -10.36
C ILE A 374 17.81 -18.64 -9.48
N PHE A 375 17.76 -17.54 -8.72
CA PHE A 375 18.85 -17.14 -7.84
C PHE A 375 19.22 -18.23 -6.83
N LEU A 376 18.25 -18.79 -6.11
CA LEU A 376 18.52 -19.82 -5.10
C LEU A 376 19.06 -21.11 -5.71
N THR A 377 18.60 -21.48 -6.91
CA THR A 377 19.14 -22.65 -7.61
C THR A 377 20.59 -22.42 -8.02
N LEU A 378 20.90 -21.24 -8.60
CA LEU A 378 22.24 -20.88 -9.02
C LEU A 378 23.21 -20.81 -7.83
N VAL A 379 22.82 -20.16 -6.74
CA VAL A 379 23.71 -19.97 -5.57
C VAL A 379 23.98 -21.28 -4.84
N GLN A 380 23.00 -22.20 -4.81
CA GLN A 380 23.19 -23.56 -4.27
C GLN A 380 24.07 -24.42 -5.16
N TRP A 381 24.02 -24.23 -6.48
CA TRP A 381 24.90 -24.93 -7.40
C TRP A 381 26.34 -24.42 -7.28
N ARG A 382 26.53 -23.11 -7.47
CA ARG A 382 27.81 -22.39 -7.25
C ARG A 382 27.52 -20.95 -6.83
N PRO A 383 28.02 -20.47 -5.68
CA PRO A 383 27.71 -19.12 -5.19
C PRO A 383 27.97 -18.00 -6.21
N TRP A 384 29.08 -18.08 -6.95
CA TRP A 384 29.44 -17.07 -7.96
C TRP A 384 28.43 -16.95 -9.11
N LEU A 385 27.72 -18.02 -9.47
CA LEU A 385 26.65 -17.96 -10.48
C LEU A 385 25.47 -17.13 -9.98
N GLY A 386 25.12 -17.28 -8.70
CA GLY A 386 24.09 -16.44 -8.06
C GLY A 386 24.50 -14.97 -8.01
N HIS A 387 25.78 -14.69 -7.72
CA HIS A 387 26.31 -13.32 -7.72
C HIS A 387 26.31 -12.71 -9.12
N LEU A 388 26.75 -13.47 -10.13
CA LEU A 388 26.70 -13.03 -11.52
C LEU A 388 25.27 -12.71 -11.95
N PHE A 389 24.30 -13.55 -11.56
CA PHE A 389 22.88 -13.32 -11.84
C PHE A 389 22.37 -12.00 -11.22
N VAL A 390 22.69 -11.74 -9.94
CA VAL A 390 22.33 -10.48 -9.27
C VAL A 390 22.96 -9.29 -9.97
N VAL A 391 24.27 -9.34 -10.27
CA VAL A 391 24.98 -8.25 -10.97
C VAL A 391 24.36 -8.00 -12.35
N SER A 392 23.98 -9.06 -13.06
CA SER A 392 23.34 -8.97 -14.38
C SER A 392 21.97 -8.31 -14.30
N LEU A 393 21.15 -8.65 -13.30
CA LEU A 393 19.84 -8.01 -13.07
C LEU A 393 19.99 -6.53 -12.70
N VAL A 394 20.93 -6.18 -11.84
CA VAL A 394 21.18 -4.79 -11.46
C VAL A 394 21.66 -3.99 -12.68
N ALA A 395 22.65 -4.51 -13.43
CA ALA A 395 23.19 -3.83 -14.61
C ALA A 395 22.15 -3.65 -15.72
N SER A 396 21.34 -4.68 -16.00
CA SER A 396 20.25 -4.59 -16.98
C SER A 396 19.13 -3.65 -16.53
N GLY A 397 18.83 -3.58 -15.23
CA GLY A 397 17.88 -2.60 -14.68
C GLY A 397 18.36 -1.17 -14.85
N ILE A 398 19.63 -0.89 -14.52
CA ILE A 398 20.27 0.41 -14.76
C ILE A 398 20.20 0.77 -16.25
N GLY A 399 20.61 -0.16 -17.12
CA GLY A 399 20.61 0.04 -18.57
C GLY A 399 19.21 0.34 -19.13
N SER A 400 18.18 -0.40 -18.68
CA SER A 400 16.81 -0.22 -19.17
C SER A 400 16.19 1.10 -18.72
N VAL A 401 16.44 1.52 -17.47
CA VAL A 401 15.97 2.80 -16.95
C VAL A 401 16.67 3.97 -17.63
N ALA A 402 17.99 3.87 -17.85
CA ALA A 402 18.76 4.87 -18.59
C ALA A 402 18.23 4.99 -20.03
N TYR A 403 18.04 3.86 -20.72
CA TYR A 403 17.47 3.82 -22.06
C TYR A 403 16.08 4.45 -22.14
N SER A 404 15.18 4.07 -21.24
CA SER A 404 13.81 4.62 -21.17
C SER A 404 13.84 6.14 -20.90
N THR A 405 14.73 6.61 -20.03
CA THR A 405 14.88 8.04 -19.73
C THR A 405 15.36 8.82 -20.95
N LEU A 406 16.34 8.31 -21.69
CA LEU A 406 16.84 8.96 -22.89
C LEU A 406 15.80 8.97 -24.02
N LEU A 407 15.05 7.87 -24.19
CA LEU A 407 14.04 7.72 -25.24
C LEU A 407 12.87 8.69 -25.04
N TYR A 408 12.33 8.74 -23.82
CA TYR A 408 11.15 9.54 -23.51
C TYR A 408 11.47 10.92 -22.91
N LYS A 409 12.75 11.26 -22.75
CA LYS A 409 13.23 12.49 -22.11
C LYS A 409 12.63 12.69 -20.71
N MET A 410 12.59 11.61 -19.92
CA MET A 410 11.96 11.63 -18.60
C MET A 410 12.68 12.62 -17.66
N PRO A 411 11.97 13.55 -17.00
CA PRO A 411 12.56 14.31 -15.91
C PRO A 411 12.78 13.38 -14.70
N PRO A 412 13.75 13.68 -13.82
CA PRO A 412 14.12 12.78 -12.73
C PRO A 412 13.23 12.89 -11.48
N SER A 413 12.24 13.77 -11.50
CA SER A 413 11.33 14.00 -10.37
C SER A 413 9.98 13.32 -10.59
N PHE A 414 9.15 13.30 -9.54
CA PHE A 414 7.77 12.83 -9.62
C PHE A 414 6.92 13.56 -10.70
N LEU A 415 7.36 14.74 -11.17
CA LEU A 415 6.75 15.45 -12.30
C LEU A 415 6.82 14.66 -13.61
N GLY A 416 7.71 13.65 -13.70
CA GLY A 416 7.75 12.71 -14.82
C GLY A 416 6.44 11.96 -15.04
N ALA A 417 5.57 11.88 -14.03
CA ALA A 417 4.21 11.35 -14.18
C ALA A 417 3.37 12.06 -15.25
N LEU A 418 3.70 13.31 -15.59
CA LEU A 418 3.04 14.10 -16.64
C LEU A 418 3.62 13.85 -18.04
N THR A 419 4.69 13.05 -18.15
CA THR A 419 5.41 12.82 -19.41
C THR A 419 4.90 11.56 -20.12
N PRO A 420 4.68 11.59 -21.45
CA PRO A 420 4.37 10.38 -22.22
C PRO A 420 5.41 9.28 -22.01
N GLY A 421 4.96 8.04 -21.79
CA GLY A 421 5.84 6.89 -21.51
C GLY A 421 6.14 6.66 -20.02
N PHE A 422 5.54 7.43 -19.10
CA PHE A 422 5.77 7.27 -17.66
C PHE A 422 5.45 5.85 -17.20
N PHE A 423 4.35 5.26 -17.68
CA PHE A 423 3.98 3.89 -17.34
C PHE A 423 5.06 2.88 -17.77
N VAL A 424 5.61 3.01 -18.99
CA VAL A 424 6.72 2.17 -19.45
C VAL A 424 7.95 2.32 -18.53
N PHE A 425 8.33 3.55 -18.21
CA PHE A 425 9.46 3.82 -17.31
C PHE A 425 9.24 3.29 -15.88
N TYR A 426 8.04 3.48 -15.34
CA TYR A 426 7.77 3.32 -13.91
C TYR A 426 7.28 1.92 -13.53
N VAL A 427 6.48 1.27 -14.39
CA VAL A 427 5.75 0.04 -14.10
C VAL A 427 6.49 -1.23 -14.53
N ARG A 428 7.22 -1.18 -15.65
CA ARG A 428 7.81 -2.37 -16.27
C ARG A 428 8.78 -3.11 -15.32
N PRO A 429 8.72 -4.46 -15.23
CA PRO A 429 9.48 -5.20 -14.21
C PRO A 429 11.00 -5.04 -14.35
N TYR A 430 11.51 -5.01 -15.58
CA TYR A 430 12.94 -4.86 -15.85
C TYR A 430 13.49 -3.49 -15.39
N ASN A 431 12.63 -2.48 -15.21
CA ASN A 431 13.02 -1.19 -14.63
C ASN A 431 13.04 -1.20 -13.08
N ARG A 432 12.62 -2.32 -12.45
CA ARG A 432 12.37 -2.43 -11.00
C ARG A 432 13.01 -3.64 -10.33
N TRP A 433 13.54 -4.60 -11.08
CA TRP A 433 14.12 -5.82 -10.50
C TRP A 433 15.45 -5.61 -9.77
N GLY A 434 16.11 -4.45 -9.93
CA GLY A 434 17.40 -4.14 -9.31
C GLY A 434 17.33 -4.13 -7.78
N PRO A 435 16.43 -3.32 -7.17
CA PRO A 435 16.14 -3.38 -5.74
C PRO A 435 15.83 -4.78 -5.21
N TYR A 436 15.02 -5.55 -5.93
CA TYR A 436 14.70 -6.94 -5.57
C TYR A 436 15.95 -7.83 -5.56
N ALA A 437 16.81 -7.72 -6.58
CA ALA A 437 18.06 -8.47 -6.69
C ALA A 437 19.05 -8.14 -5.56
N ILE A 438 19.14 -6.87 -5.16
CA ILE A 438 19.94 -6.44 -3.99
C ILE A 438 19.36 -7.05 -2.71
N GLY A 439 18.03 -7.13 -2.60
CA GLY A 439 17.33 -7.85 -1.55
C GLY A 439 17.72 -9.33 -1.48
N LEU A 440 17.64 -10.05 -2.61
CA LEU A 440 18.05 -11.46 -2.71
C LEU A 440 19.48 -11.67 -2.18
N PHE A 441 20.41 -10.84 -2.65
CA PHE A 441 21.81 -10.91 -2.25
C PHE A 441 21.99 -10.61 -0.76
N THR A 442 21.31 -9.60 -0.23
CA THR A 442 21.34 -9.26 1.21
C THR A 442 20.80 -10.40 2.07
N GLY A 443 19.71 -11.05 1.65
CA GLY A 443 19.17 -12.25 2.31
C GLY A 443 20.19 -13.40 2.34
N TRP A 444 20.92 -13.62 1.25
CA TRP A 444 21.99 -14.63 1.18
C TRP A 444 23.17 -14.28 2.09
N LEU A 445 23.60 -13.00 2.11
CA LEU A 445 24.66 -12.52 2.99
C LEU A 445 24.32 -12.76 4.47
N LEU A 446 23.08 -12.51 4.88
CA LEU A 446 22.61 -12.71 6.27
C LEU A 446 22.68 -14.17 6.73
N LEU A 447 22.55 -15.12 5.80
CA LEU A 447 22.64 -16.55 6.07
C LEU A 447 24.07 -17.10 5.96
N THR A 448 24.99 -16.34 5.34
CA THR A 448 26.36 -16.78 5.10
C THR A 448 27.21 -16.67 6.37
N PRO A 449 27.79 -17.78 6.90
CA PRO A 449 28.51 -17.78 8.17
C PRO A 449 29.69 -16.79 8.23
N CYS A 450 30.39 -16.58 7.11
CA CYS A 450 31.56 -15.70 7.01
C CYS A 450 31.22 -14.20 7.12
N VAL A 451 29.95 -13.83 6.94
CA VAL A 451 29.45 -12.44 6.95
C VAL A 451 28.78 -12.09 8.28
N LYS A 452 28.60 -13.07 9.18
CA LYS A 452 28.39 -12.75 10.60
C LYS A 452 29.59 -11.90 11.00
N VAL A 453 29.33 -10.63 11.32
CA VAL A 453 30.37 -9.72 11.82
C VAL A 453 31.10 -10.50 12.89
N LYS A 454 32.38 -10.85 12.62
CA LYS A 454 33.14 -11.76 13.50
C LYS A 454 32.96 -11.27 14.92
N THR A 455 32.79 -12.20 15.85
CA THR A 455 32.68 -11.95 17.30
C THR A 455 33.68 -10.90 17.80
N TRP A 456 34.81 -10.71 17.13
CA TRP A 456 35.78 -9.63 17.35
C TRP A 456 35.23 -8.20 17.32
N VAL A 457 34.36 -7.83 16.37
CA VAL A 457 33.78 -6.46 16.32
C VAL A 457 32.70 -6.30 17.39
N GLN A 458 31.98 -7.37 17.73
CA GLN A 458 30.97 -7.36 18.80
C GLN A 458 31.60 -7.37 20.20
N LYS A 459 32.79 -7.97 20.36
CA LYS A 459 33.53 -8.02 21.64
C LYS A 459 34.12 -6.66 22.04
N ASP A 460 34.43 -5.82 21.06
CA ASP A 460 35.00 -4.49 21.31
C ASP A 460 33.95 -3.42 20.98
N TRP A 461 33.29 -2.91 22.02
CA TRP A 461 32.29 -1.85 21.92
C TRP A 461 32.76 -0.65 21.08
N LYS A 462 34.03 -0.25 21.17
CA LYS A 462 34.55 0.90 20.43
C LYS A 462 34.56 0.64 18.92
N ARG A 463 34.92 -0.57 18.51
CA ARG A 463 34.90 -0.99 17.09
C ARG A 463 33.48 -1.18 16.57
N GLY A 464 32.60 -1.78 17.38
CA GLY A 464 31.19 -1.90 17.07
C GLY A 464 30.54 -0.53 16.84
N LEU A 465 30.82 0.43 17.72
CA LEU A 465 30.36 1.81 17.59
C LEU A 465 30.92 2.50 16.34
N LEU A 466 32.21 2.34 16.04
CA LEU A 466 32.82 2.92 14.84
C LEU A 466 32.17 2.38 13.55
N VAL A 467 32.02 1.06 13.43
CA VAL A 467 31.37 0.43 12.27
C VAL A 467 29.92 0.88 12.13
N SER A 468 29.20 0.96 13.25
CA SER A 468 27.82 1.45 13.30
C SER A 468 27.73 2.89 12.79
N THR A 469 28.51 3.80 13.37
CA THR A 469 28.51 5.22 12.99
C THR A 469 28.90 5.42 11.52
N LEU A 470 29.95 4.74 11.04
CA LEU A 470 30.36 4.85 9.64
C LEU A 470 29.29 4.30 8.69
N GLY A 471 28.70 3.15 9.02
CA GLY A 471 27.66 2.54 8.20
C GLY A 471 26.39 3.38 8.15
N PHE A 472 25.93 3.92 9.28
CA PHE A 472 24.77 4.82 9.33
C PHE A 472 25.04 6.16 8.64
N SER A 473 26.21 6.76 8.84
CA SER A 473 26.59 7.99 8.13
C SER A 473 26.62 7.77 6.62
N LEU A 474 27.14 6.64 6.15
CA LEU A 474 27.14 6.29 4.73
C LEU A 474 25.71 6.08 4.20
N ALA A 475 24.89 5.30 4.91
CA ALA A 475 23.50 5.07 4.51
C ALA A 475 22.69 6.38 4.49
N LEU A 476 22.87 7.24 5.49
CA LEU A 476 22.23 8.54 5.58
C LEU A 476 22.68 9.46 4.45
N LEU A 477 23.99 9.52 4.16
CA LEU A 477 24.54 10.30 3.05
C LEU A 477 23.93 9.85 1.71
N ILE A 478 23.84 8.55 1.47
CA ILE A 478 23.24 7.99 0.26
C ILE A 478 21.75 8.36 0.17
N MET A 479 20.98 8.17 1.23
CA MET A 479 19.54 8.48 1.24
C MET A 479 19.25 9.97 1.11
N LEU A 480 20.04 10.83 1.77
CA LEU A 480 19.90 12.28 1.63
C LEU A 480 20.28 12.74 0.22
N THR A 481 21.37 12.22 -0.34
CA THR A 481 21.75 12.53 -1.73
C THR A 481 20.66 12.07 -2.69
N ALA A 482 20.13 10.87 -2.48
CA ALA A 482 19.04 10.33 -3.28
C ALA A 482 17.81 11.27 -3.32
N ILE A 483 17.37 11.76 -2.16
CA ILE A 483 16.17 12.60 -2.03
C ILE A 483 16.42 14.05 -2.46
N TYR A 484 17.57 14.63 -2.10
CA TYR A 484 17.81 16.07 -2.21
C TYR A 484 18.61 16.50 -3.44
N TYR A 485 19.14 15.57 -4.24
CA TYR A 485 19.94 15.89 -5.43
C TYR A 485 19.23 16.86 -6.39
N LEU A 486 17.91 16.73 -6.54
CA LEU A 486 17.12 17.53 -7.48
C LEU A 486 16.70 18.90 -6.95
N TYR A 487 16.97 19.20 -5.68
CA TYR A 487 16.52 20.45 -5.06
C TYR A 487 17.03 21.69 -5.80
N GLY A 488 18.30 21.68 -6.23
CA GLY A 488 18.91 22.81 -6.94
C GLY A 488 18.15 23.18 -8.21
N GLU A 489 17.79 22.17 -9.02
CA GLU A 489 17.01 22.36 -10.24
C GLU A 489 15.56 22.76 -9.94
N LEU A 490 14.89 22.03 -9.04
CA LEU A 490 13.47 22.25 -8.73
C LEU A 490 13.19 23.62 -8.08
N SER A 491 14.14 24.12 -7.28
CA SER A 491 14.08 25.46 -6.68
C SER A 491 14.46 26.57 -7.64
N GLY A 492 15.10 26.25 -8.77
CA GLY A 492 15.67 27.21 -9.70
C GLY A 492 16.99 27.84 -9.23
N SER A 493 17.62 27.28 -8.20
CA SER A 493 18.91 27.77 -7.67
C SER A 493 20.12 27.23 -8.42
N ALA A 494 19.95 26.18 -9.24
CA ALA A 494 20.97 25.60 -10.09
C ALA A 494 20.51 25.56 -11.56
N SER A 495 21.46 25.37 -12.48
CA SER A 495 21.15 25.19 -13.90
C SER A 495 20.29 23.95 -14.12
N PRO A 496 19.36 23.96 -15.10
CA PRO A 496 18.59 22.78 -15.49
C PRO A 496 19.52 21.62 -15.83
N ILE A 497 19.16 20.41 -15.38
CA ILE A 497 19.99 19.24 -15.67
C ILE A 497 19.81 18.81 -17.13
N THR A 498 20.84 18.17 -17.68
CA THR A 498 20.76 17.57 -19.00
C THR A 498 19.98 16.25 -18.98
N VAL A 499 19.46 15.83 -20.13
CA VAL A 499 18.77 14.54 -20.25
C VAL A 499 19.69 13.37 -19.86
N GLN A 500 21.00 13.49 -20.12
CA GLN A 500 22.00 12.50 -19.70
C GLN A 500 22.17 12.46 -18.18
N GLN A 501 22.16 13.61 -17.50
CA GLN A 501 22.18 13.68 -16.04
C GLN A 501 20.89 13.09 -15.44
N SER A 502 19.73 13.38 -16.03
CA SER A 502 18.46 12.75 -15.64
C SER A 502 18.52 11.23 -15.79
N ALA A 503 19.04 10.72 -16.92
CA ALA A 503 19.18 9.29 -17.17
C ALA A 503 20.11 8.63 -16.15
N ALA A 504 21.24 9.26 -15.82
CA ALA A 504 22.14 8.76 -14.79
C ALA A 504 21.48 8.71 -13.42
N TYR A 505 20.81 9.79 -13.01
CA TYR A 505 20.09 9.86 -11.75
C TYR A 505 18.99 8.79 -11.66
N ASN A 506 18.08 8.75 -12.63
CA ASN A 506 16.95 7.81 -12.64
C ASN A 506 17.39 6.35 -12.64
N ALA A 507 18.47 6.03 -13.35
CA ALA A 507 19.00 4.67 -13.40
C ALA A 507 19.67 4.23 -12.10
N LEU A 508 20.37 5.14 -11.41
CA LEU A 508 21.14 4.82 -10.22
C LEU A 508 20.36 4.95 -8.91
N ILE A 509 19.38 5.85 -8.85
CA ILE A 509 18.67 6.21 -7.62
C ILE A 509 18.08 4.99 -6.89
N ARG A 510 17.48 4.06 -7.63
CA ARG A 510 16.85 2.84 -7.09
C ARG A 510 17.88 1.89 -6.48
N VAL A 511 19.04 1.79 -7.13
CA VAL A 511 20.16 0.91 -6.74
C VAL A 511 20.82 1.44 -5.48
N VAL A 512 21.18 2.73 -5.46
CA VAL A 512 21.83 3.34 -4.29
C VAL A 512 20.90 3.36 -3.08
N TRP A 513 19.60 3.62 -3.28
CA TRP A 513 18.59 3.51 -2.22
C TRP A 513 18.57 2.11 -1.59
N SER A 514 18.55 1.08 -2.43
CA SER A 514 18.53 -0.32 -1.98
C SER A 514 19.82 -0.74 -1.26
N ILE A 515 20.97 -0.19 -1.67
CA ILE A 515 22.25 -0.39 -0.97
C ILE A 515 22.21 0.25 0.42
N ALA A 516 21.68 1.47 0.55
CA ALA A 516 21.52 2.12 1.85
C ALA A 516 20.62 1.30 2.80
N LEU A 517 19.51 0.75 2.28
CA LEU A 517 18.66 -0.17 3.04
C LEU A 517 19.42 -1.44 3.45
N ALA A 518 20.20 -2.03 2.55
CA ALA A 518 21.02 -3.20 2.85
C ALA A 518 22.02 -2.94 3.98
N ILE A 519 22.69 -1.78 3.99
CA ILE A 519 23.59 -1.37 5.07
C ILE A 519 22.84 -1.33 6.41
N ILE A 520 21.68 -0.67 6.47
CA ILE A 520 20.90 -0.55 7.70
C ILE A 520 20.43 -1.92 8.20
N VAL A 521 19.91 -2.78 7.33
CA VAL A 521 19.47 -4.14 7.72
C VAL A 521 20.64 -4.96 8.22
N MET A 522 21.80 -4.89 7.57
CA MET A 522 22.99 -5.61 8.00
C MET A 522 23.47 -5.15 9.38
N LEU A 523 23.46 -3.84 9.66
CA LEU A 523 23.80 -3.32 10.99
C LEU A 523 22.79 -3.78 12.05
N CYS A 524 21.48 -3.74 11.74
CA CYS A 524 20.43 -4.21 12.64
C CYS A 524 20.54 -5.71 12.94
N ALA A 525 20.67 -6.54 11.91
CA ALA A 525 20.72 -8.00 12.05
C ALA A 525 21.98 -8.52 12.74
N ASN A 526 23.06 -7.72 12.76
CA ASN A 526 24.29 -8.01 13.50
C ASN A 526 24.34 -7.34 14.89
N GLY A 527 23.26 -6.69 15.35
CA GLY A 527 23.18 -6.09 16.68
C GLY A 527 24.00 -4.81 16.85
N LEU A 528 24.43 -4.17 15.76
CA LEU A 528 25.23 -2.94 15.78
C LEU A 528 24.39 -1.66 15.78
N ALA A 529 23.07 -1.78 15.73
CA ALA A 529 22.16 -0.67 15.47
C ALA A 529 21.35 -0.19 16.69
N GLY A 530 21.76 -0.52 17.93
CA GLY A 530 21.05 -0.28 19.20
C GLY A 530 19.81 0.64 19.14
N PRO A 531 19.97 1.98 19.15
CA PRO A 531 18.84 2.92 19.12
C PRO A 531 17.98 2.85 17.86
N ILE A 532 18.61 2.71 16.69
CA ILE A 532 17.91 2.68 15.40
C ILE A 532 17.11 1.39 15.24
N ASN A 533 17.67 0.26 15.65
CA ASN A 533 16.92 -1.00 15.66
C ASN A 533 15.75 -0.91 16.63
N ALA A 534 15.93 -0.34 17.83
CA ALA A 534 14.85 -0.15 18.80
C ALA A 534 13.70 0.72 18.25
N PHE A 535 14.02 1.82 17.55
CA PHE A 535 13.03 2.64 16.87
C PHE A 535 12.33 1.87 15.72
N LEU A 536 13.10 1.22 14.85
CA LEU A 536 12.53 0.48 13.71
C LEU A 536 11.79 -0.80 14.13
N SER A 537 12.07 -1.35 15.31
CA SER A 537 11.35 -2.48 15.88
C SER A 537 10.24 -2.07 16.84
N TRP A 538 9.88 -0.78 16.87
CA TRP A 538 8.88 -0.28 17.81
C TRP A 538 7.53 -0.99 17.64
N ASP A 539 6.89 -1.31 18.76
CA ASP A 539 5.67 -2.13 18.81
C ASP A 539 4.53 -1.57 17.94
N LEU A 540 4.43 -0.23 17.84
CA LEU A 540 3.49 0.42 16.93
C LEU A 540 3.73 0.03 15.45
N PHE A 541 4.99 -0.03 15.01
CA PHE A 541 5.35 -0.46 13.65
C PHE A 541 5.14 -1.96 13.45
N VAL A 542 5.28 -2.78 14.49
CA VAL A 542 4.94 -4.21 14.41
C VAL A 542 3.45 -4.36 14.12
N LYS A 543 2.60 -3.68 14.91
CA LYS A 543 1.14 -3.69 14.80
C LYS A 543 0.65 -3.11 13.47
N PHE A 544 1.04 -1.87 13.16
CA PHE A 544 0.68 -1.22 11.88
C PHE A 544 1.21 -2.01 10.69
N GLY A 545 2.43 -2.54 10.81
CA GLY A 545 3.00 -3.48 9.87
C GLY A 545 2.00 -4.56 9.47
N ARG A 546 1.38 -5.27 10.41
CA ARG A 546 0.53 -6.44 10.12
C ARG A 546 -0.65 -6.13 9.18
N ILE A 547 -1.11 -4.87 9.13
CA ILE A 547 -2.21 -4.43 8.27
C ILE A 547 -1.77 -3.61 7.04
N THR A 548 -0.46 -3.46 6.77
CA THR A 548 -0.01 -2.57 5.67
C THR A 548 -0.45 -3.02 4.29
N PHE A 549 -0.67 -4.32 4.08
CA PHE A 549 -1.12 -4.82 2.77
C PHE A 549 -2.54 -4.36 2.43
N GLY A 550 -3.47 -4.38 3.38
CA GLY A 550 -4.79 -3.81 3.17
C GLY A 550 -4.75 -2.29 3.04
N VAL A 551 -3.88 -1.59 3.79
CA VAL A 551 -3.68 -0.14 3.65
C VAL A 551 -3.21 0.18 2.23
N TYR A 552 -2.25 -0.59 1.72
CA TYR A 552 -1.75 -0.47 0.35
C TYR A 552 -2.87 -0.58 -0.70
N LEU A 553 -3.76 -1.54 -0.57
CA LEU A 553 -4.85 -1.75 -1.54
C LEU A 553 -5.93 -0.67 -1.48
N VAL A 554 -6.26 -0.20 -0.27
CA VAL A 554 -7.45 0.63 -0.03
C VAL A 554 -7.16 2.13 -0.09
N HIS A 555 -5.95 2.60 0.25
CA HIS A 555 -5.68 4.03 0.35
C HIS A 555 -5.96 4.85 -0.91
N PRO A 556 -5.70 4.38 -2.15
CA PRO A 556 -6.02 5.18 -3.33
C PRO A 556 -7.53 5.23 -3.56
N ILE A 557 -8.28 4.19 -3.17
CA ILE A 557 -9.75 4.21 -3.21
C ILE A 557 -10.30 5.24 -2.22
N VAL A 558 -9.73 5.31 -1.01
CA VAL A 558 -10.08 6.34 -0.03
C VAL A 558 -9.84 7.74 -0.62
N LEU A 559 -8.68 7.98 -1.23
CA LEU A 559 -8.39 9.25 -1.90
C LEU A 559 -9.36 9.54 -3.05
N LEU A 560 -9.66 8.55 -3.90
CA LEU A 560 -10.62 8.67 -4.99
C LEU A 560 -12.02 9.04 -4.49
N VAL A 561 -12.47 8.46 -3.38
CA VAL A 561 -13.77 8.83 -2.78
C VAL A 561 -13.72 10.23 -2.17
N LEU A 562 -12.68 10.55 -1.40
CA LEU A 562 -12.55 11.86 -0.76
C LEU A 562 -12.50 13.01 -1.78
N PHE A 563 -11.79 12.85 -2.88
CA PHE A 563 -11.68 13.88 -3.91
C PHE A 563 -12.77 13.81 -4.98
N GLY A 564 -13.21 12.60 -5.36
CA GLY A 564 -14.24 12.41 -6.39
C GLY A 564 -15.66 12.80 -5.94
N SER A 565 -15.93 12.77 -4.63
CA SER A 565 -17.19 13.28 -4.05
C SER A 565 -17.20 14.80 -3.84
N ALA A 566 -16.10 15.50 -4.09
CA ALA A 566 -16.01 16.93 -3.85
C ALA A 566 -16.90 17.71 -4.83
N LEU A 567 -17.78 18.57 -4.27
CA LEU A 567 -18.67 19.44 -5.05
C LEU A 567 -17.96 20.65 -5.67
N GLN A 568 -16.78 20.98 -5.16
CA GLN A 568 -15.94 22.06 -5.65
C GLN A 568 -14.48 21.58 -5.73
N PRO A 569 -13.68 22.11 -6.67
CA PRO A 569 -12.25 21.83 -6.70
C PRO A 569 -11.60 22.22 -5.37
N ALA A 570 -10.69 21.38 -4.87
CA ALA A 570 -9.96 21.71 -3.66
C ALA A 570 -9.02 22.91 -3.91
N ILE A 571 -8.80 23.71 -2.87
CA ILE A 571 -7.65 24.61 -2.79
C ILE A 571 -6.66 23.94 -1.85
N ILE A 572 -5.45 23.69 -2.33
CA ILE A 572 -4.42 22.98 -1.56
C ILE A 572 -3.41 23.95 -0.98
N GLU A 573 -3.11 23.70 0.29
CA GLU A 573 -2.09 24.37 1.08
C GLU A 573 -1.44 23.34 2.00
N ASN A 574 -0.37 23.73 2.71
CA ASN A 574 0.39 22.78 3.55
C ASN A 574 -0.47 22.14 4.64
N LEU A 575 -1.36 22.90 5.29
CA LEU A 575 -2.22 22.37 6.35
C LEU A 575 -3.27 21.39 5.80
N SER A 576 -3.93 21.74 4.69
CA SER A 576 -4.90 20.85 4.04
C SER A 576 -4.24 19.54 3.58
N MET A 577 -2.99 19.61 3.11
CA MET A 577 -2.20 18.43 2.75
C MET A 577 -1.92 17.51 3.94
N ILE A 578 -1.55 18.07 5.10
CA ILE A 578 -1.32 17.30 6.32
C ILE A 578 -2.62 16.64 6.81
N VAL A 579 -3.73 17.39 6.81
CA VAL A 579 -5.04 16.86 7.21
C VAL A 579 -5.50 15.74 6.28
N ASN A 580 -5.38 15.92 4.97
CA ASN A 580 -5.73 14.89 3.98
C ASN A 580 -4.85 13.64 4.12
N PHE A 581 -3.56 13.82 4.40
CA PHE A 581 -2.63 12.71 4.61
C PHE A 581 -3.00 11.91 5.87
N ILE A 582 -3.17 12.57 7.02
CA ILE A 582 -3.53 11.92 8.28
C ILE A 582 -4.90 11.25 8.15
N GLY A 583 -5.88 11.96 7.58
CA GLY A 583 -7.22 11.42 7.33
C GLY A 583 -7.19 10.17 6.46
N CYS A 584 -6.48 10.21 5.33
CA CYS A 584 -6.32 9.06 4.45
C CYS A 584 -5.62 7.89 5.16
N LEU A 585 -4.55 8.14 5.92
CA LEU A 585 -3.81 7.11 6.63
C LEU A 585 -4.68 6.41 7.69
N VAL A 586 -5.40 7.18 8.50
CA VAL A 586 -6.28 6.66 9.57
C VAL A 586 -7.47 5.91 9.00
N LEU A 587 -8.15 6.47 7.99
CA LEU A 587 -9.28 5.79 7.33
C LEU A 587 -8.83 4.50 6.66
N SER A 588 -7.71 4.52 5.93
CA SER A 588 -7.16 3.34 5.27
C SER A 588 -6.70 2.28 6.27
N ALA A 589 -6.09 2.67 7.39
CA ALA A 589 -5.72 1.76 8.46
C ALA A 589 -6.95 1.13 9.12
N SER A 590 -8.02 1.90 9.33
CA SER A 590 -9.27 1.42 9.92
C SER A 590 -9.97 0.40 9.01
N VAL A 591 -10.12 0.73 7.72
CA VAL A 591 -10.69 -0.20 6.74
C VAL A 591 -9.80 -1.43 6.59
N SER A 592 -8.48 -1.25 6.48
CA SER A 592 -7.53 -2.37 6.38
C SER A 592 -7.63 -3.31 7.59
N PHE A 593 -7.73 -2.77 8.80
CA PHE A 593 -7.90 -3.57 10.01
C PHE A 593 -9.17 -4.42 9.94
N ALA A 594 -10.31 -3.84 9.55
CA ALA A 594 -11.56 -4.58 9.37
C ALA A 594 -11.41 -5.70 8.30
N LEU A 595 -10.75 -5.41 7.18
CA LEU A 595 -10.49 -6.39 6.13
C LEU A 595 -9.52 -7.50 6.56
N SER A 596 -8.50 -7.18 7.36
CA SER A 596 -7.57 -8.17 7.89
C SER A 596 -8.26 -9.13 8.87
N LEU A 597 -9.27 -8.67 9.63
CA LEU A 597 -10.09 -9.53 10.49
C LEU A 597 -11.06 -10.41 9.68
N ALA A 598 -11.65 -9.84 8.62
CA ALA A 598 -12.67 -10.51 7.83
C ALA A 598 -12.12 -11.52 6.82
N ILE A 599 -10.92 -11.27 6.27
CA ILE A 599 -10.41 -11.99 5.10
C ILE A 599 -9.00 -12.52 5.34
N GLU A 600 -8.00 -11.66 5.60
CA GLU A 600 -6.59 -12.08 5.62
C GLU A 600 -6.29 -13.06 6.76
N SER A 601 -6.67 -12.72 7.99
CA SER A 601 -6.37 -13.55 9.16
C SER A 601 -7.11 -14.89 9.13
N PRO A 602 -8.41 -14.96 8.77
CA PRO A 602 -9.12 -16.23 8.62
C PRO A 602 -8.50 -17.14 7.57
N LEU A 603 -8.09 -16.61 6.41
CA LEU A 603 -7.46 -17.40 5.36
C LEU A 603 -6.09 -17.94 5.78
N LEU A 604 -5.30 -17.14 6.49
CA LEU A 604 -4.03 -17.59 7.07
C LEU A 604 -4.23 -18.66 8.14
N ALA A 605 -5.31 -18.59 8.90
CA ALA A 605 -5.68 -19.62 9.87
C ALA A 605 -6.14 -20.91 9.17
N PHE A 606 -7.00 -20.78 8.16
CA PHE A 606 -7.52 -21.88 7.35
C PHE A 606 -6.38 -22.65 6.65
N ALA A 607 -5.40 -21.94 6.07
CA ALA A 607 -4.23 -22.55 5.43
C ALA A 607 -3.30 -23.32 6.38
N ARG A 608 -3.47 -23.19 7.72
CA ARG A 608 -2.74 -23.99 8.72
C ARG A 608 -3.54 -25.21 9.19
N CYS A 609 -4.83 -25.27 8.89
CA CYS A 609 -5.71 -26.38 9.25
C CYS A 609 -5.58 -27.58 8.31
N PHE A 610 -4.99 -27.37 7.12
CA PHE A 610 -4.71 -28.37 6.09
C PHE A 610 -3.21 -28.38 5.81
#